data_AF-A0A7S1LXF9-F1
#
_entry.id   AF-A0A7S1LXF9-F1
#
_cell.length_a   1.000
_cell.length_b   1.000
_cell.length_c   1.000
_cell.angle_alpha   90.00
_cell.angle_beta   90.00
_cell.angle_gamma   90.00
#
_symmetry.space_group_name_H-M   'P 1'
#
loop_
_entity.id
_entity.type
_entity.pdbx_description
1 polymer ?
#
loop_
_entity_poly.entity_id
_entity_poly.type
_entity_poly.pdbx_seq_one_letter_code
_entity_poly.pdbx_strand_id
1 'polypeptide(L)'
;NLMRLFFRALRSFVKPEGIVKVSSNMGAVGVRYSYIIESALENEFIHVETLPFLEWRLHRYGRSYGDRRDAYKRPGEGQGYNVQKAEADMVYTFEYRPSGNVLPRQKLRLPPTFKTIQACPDGPFQNLHGEARRKLAKELYHRFLTEVSGTHVG
;
A
#
# COMPACT_ATOMS: atom_id res chain seq x y z
N ASN A 1 4.89 -6.61 -0.19
CA ASN A 1 4.89 -5.14 -0.34
C ASN A 1 4.45 -4.84 -1.75
N LEU A 2 3.21 -4.36 -1.93
CA LEU A 2 2.59 -4.13 -3.24
C LEU A 2 3.35 -3.07 -4.07
N MET A 3 3.91 -2.05 -3.42
CA MET A 3 4.64 -0.98 -4.10
C MET A 3 5.88 -1.50 -4.83
N ARG A 4 6.53 -2.52 -4.27
CA ARG A 4 7.71 -3.14 -4.89
C ARG A 4 7.36 -3.80 -6.22
N LEU A 5 6.20 -4.47 -6.31
CA LEU A 5 5.71 -5.07 -7.55
C LEU A 5 5.26 -3.99 -8.54
N PHE A 6 4.59 -2.95 -8.04
CA PHE A 6 4.15 -1.80 -8.83
C PHE A 6 5.33 -1.11 -9.55
N PHE A 7 6.37 -0.69 -8.83
CA PHE A 7 7.53 -0.04 -9.45
C PHE A 7 8.29 -0.97 -10.39
N ARG A 8 8.32 -2.28 -10.10
CA ARG A 8 8.93 -3.26 -11.00
C ARG A 8 8.19 -3.35 -12.33
N ALA A 9 6.86 -3.40 -12.29
CA ALA A 9 6.05 -3.42 -13.50
C ALA A 9 6.23 -2.13 -14.30
N LEU A 10 6.31 -0.97 -13.64
CA LEU A 10 6.52 0.32 -14.30
C LEU A 10 7.80 0.39 -15.14
N ARG A 11 8.87 -0.33 -14.78
CA ARG A 11 10.10 -0.39 -15.60
C ARG A 11 9.86 -0.83 -17.03
N SER A 12 8.81 -1.62 -17.28
CA SER A 12 8.45 -2.10 -18.62
C SER A 12 7.68 -1.07 -19.45
N PHE A 13 7.14 -0.02 -18.82
CA PHE A 13 6.25 0.96 -19.47
C PHE A 13 6.84 2.37 -19.50
N VAL A 14 7.68 2.71 -18.53
CA VAL A 14 8.24 4.05 -18.36
C VAL A 14 9.55 4.15 -19.16
N LYS A 15 9.64 5.18 -20.01
CA LYS A 15 10.88 5.50 -20.74
C LYS A 15 11.94 6.05 -19.78
N PRO A 16 13.24 5.92 -20.08
CA PRO A 16 14.30 6.58 -19.31
C PRO A 16 13.99 8.07 -19.11
N GLU A 17 14.29 8.60 -17.91
CA GLU A 17 13.97 9.97 -17.46
C GLU A 17 12.46 10.25 -17.32
N GLY A 18 11.62 9.23 -17.53
CA GLY A 18 10.18 9.34 -17.35
C GLY A 18 9.80 9.61 -15.90
N ILE A 19 8.82 10.49 -15.73
CA ILE A 19 8.31 10.90 -14.42
C ILE A 19 7.11 10.06 -14.01
N VAL A 20 7.17 9.48 -12.81
CA VAL A 20 6.08 8.77 -12.17
C VAL A 20 5.63 9.54 -10.94
N LYS A 21 4.34 9.84 -10.85
CA LYS A 21 3.74 10.51 -9.70
C LYS A 21 2.82 9.54 -8.97
N VAL A 22 3.09 9.31 -7.69
CA VAL A 22 2.29 8.44 -6.82
C VAL A 22 1.63 9.32 -5.76
N SER A 23 0.30 9.36 -5.75
CA SER A 23 -0.46 10.01 -4.68
C SER A 23 -0.73 9.03 -3.55
N SER A 24 -0.43 9.40 -2.32
CA SER A 24 -0.85 8.65 -1.13
C SER A 24 -1.06 9.60 0.05
N ASN A 25 -1.80 9.13 1.04
CA ASN A 25 -1.96 9.84 2.30
C ASN A 25 -0.77 9.53 3.23
N MET A 26 -0.19 10.54 3.87
CA MET A 26 0.91 10.42 4.82
C MET A 26 0.54 9.52 6.02
N GLY A 27 -0.73 9.48 6.40
CA GLY A 27 -1.26 8.60 7.46
C GLY A 27 -1.71 7.21 6.97
N ALA A 28 -1.46 6.85 5.71
CA ALA A 28 -1.88 5.56 5.17
C ALA A 28 -1.16 4.40 5.87
N VAL A 29 -1.93 3.53 6.54
CA VAL A 29 -1.38 2.39 7.29
C VAL A 29 -1.00 1.24 6.35
N GLY A 30 -1.71 1.07 5.23
CA GLY A 30 -1.49 -0.02 4.27
C GLY A 30 -0.31 0.20 3.32
N VAL A 31 0.00 1.45 2.99
CA VAL A 31 1.13 1.84 2.14
C VAL A 31 1.81 3.05 2.76
N ARG A 32 2.76 2.78 3.66
CA ARG A 32 3.56 3.84 4.29
C ARG A 32 4.48 4.49 3.28
N TYR A 33 4.77 5.77 3.49
CA TYR A 33 5.76 6.52 2.70
C TYR A 33 7.08 5.76 2.50
N SER A 34 7.64 5.20 3.58
CA SER A 34 8.91 4.45 3.50
C SER A 34 8.84 3.29 2.52
N TYR A 35 7.70 2.59 2.45
CA TYR A 35 7.48 1.50 1.51
C TYR A 35 7.45 1.97 0.06
N ILE A 36 6.96 3.19 -0.20
CA ILE A 36 6.96 3.78 -1.55
C ILE A 36 8.38 4.11 -1.95
N ILE A 37 9.13 4.85 -1.11
CA ILE A 37 10.50 5.28 -1.40
C ILE A 37 11.44 4.09 -1.60
N GLU A 38 11.46 3.16 -0.64
CA GLU A 38 12.34 1.98 -0.73
C GLU A 38 12.03 1.15 -1.96
N SER A 39 10.74 0.95 -2.27
CA SER A 39 10.32 0.21 -3.46
C SER A 39 10.70 0.92 -4.76
N ALA A 40 10.63 2.24 -4.80
CA ALA A 40 11.05 3.03 -5.96
C ALA A 40 12.55 2.87 -6.18
N LEU A 41 13.35 3.09 -5.13
CA LEU A 41 14.81 3.01 -5.18
C LEU A 41 15.30 1.63 -5.61
N GLU A 42 14.74 0.56 -5.04
CA GLU A 42 15.06 -0.83 -5.41
C GLU A 42 14.76 -1.17 -6.88
N ASN A 43 13.95 -0.35 -7.56
CA ASN A 43 13.55 -0.52 -8.95
C ASN A 43 14.05 0.62 -9.86
N GLU A 44 15.10 1.35 -9.43
CA GLU A 44 15.78 2.38 -10.24
C GLU A 44 14.93 3.64 -10.49
N PHE A 45 13.99 3.91 -9.60
CA PHE A 45 13.26 5.17 -9.57
C PHE A 45 13.87 6.06 -8.48
N ILE A 46 14.38 7.22 -8.88
CA ILE A 46 14.96 8.20 -7.97
C ILE A 46 13.85 9.14 -7.52
N HIS A 47 13.74 9.34 -6.21
CA HIS A 47 12.82 10.33 -5.66
C HIS A 47 13.29 11.73 -6.01
N VAL A 48 12.40 12.53 -6.60
CA VAL A 48 12.68 13.91 -7.04
C VAL A 48 12.13 14.89 -6.03
N GLU A 49 10.86 14.75 -5.69
CA GLU A 49 10.17 15.69 -4.81
C GLU A 49 8.95 15.04 -4.15
N THR A 50 8.56 15.60 -3.01
CA THR A 50 7.29 15.29 -2.35
C THR A 50 6.54 16.59 -2.18
N LEU A 51 5.33 16.66 -2.73
CA LEU A 51 4.49 17.86 -2.69
C LEU A 51 3.20 17.59 -1.91
N PRO A 52 2.70 18.53 -1.10
CA PRO A 52 1.36 18.42 -0.54
C PRO A 52 0.33 18.50 -1.66
N PHE A 53 -0.68 17.64 -1.62
CA PHE A 53 -1.74 17.60 -2.62
C PHE A 53 -2.90 18.51 -2.20
N LEU A 54 -2.74 19.81 -2.49
CA LEU A 54 -3.61 20.86 -1.95
C LEU A 54 -4.98 20.97 -2.63
N GLU A 55 -5.15 20.43 -3.84
CA GLU A 55 -6.38 20.60 -4.60
C GLU A 55 -6.86 19.31 -5.26
N TRP A 56 -8.08 18.88 -4.89
CA TRP A 56 -8.78 17.78 -5.52
C TRP A 56 -9.81 18.31 -6.51
N ARG A 57 -9.62 17.99 -7.79
CA ARG A 57 -10.66 18.16 -8.83
C ARG A 57 -11.01 16.80 -9.40
N LEU A 58 -12.08 16.19 -8.88
CA LEU A 58 -12.65 14.96 -9.43
C LEU A 58 -13.32 15.28 -10.76
N HIS A 59 -12.68 14.89 -11.87
CA HIS A 59 -13.26 15.07 -13.19
C HIS A 59 -14.26 13.95 -13.49
N ARG A 60 -15.56 14.22 -13.27
CA ARG A 60 -16.74 13.44 -13.74
C ARG A 60 -16.73 11.90 -13.53
N TYR A 61 -15.77 11.34 -12.81
CA TYR A 61 -15.72 9.92 -12.46
C TYR A 61 -16.27 9.74 -11.04
N GLY A 62 -17.47 9.18 -10.95
CA GLY A 62 -18.17 8.98 -9.67
C GLY A 62 -17.65 7.82 -8.82
N ARG A 63 -16.44 7.28 -9.04
CA ARG A 63 -15.89 6.16 -8.26
C ARG A 63 -14.36 6.12 -8.24
N SER A 64 -13.75 6.56 -7.15
CA SER A 64 -12.52 5.99 -6.59
C SER A 64 -12.93 5.03 -5.48
N TYR A 65 -12.63 3.74 -5.63
CA TYR A 65 -12.95 2.73 -4.62
C TYR A 65 -12.22 3.10 -3.31
N GLY A 66 -12.96 3.40 -2.24
CA GLY A 66 -12.41 3.81 -0.94
C GLY A 66 -12.34 5.32 -0.69
N ASP A 67 -12.81 6.16 -1.62
CA ASP A 67 -12.93 7.60 -1.37
C ASP A 67 -14.19 7.91 -0.56
N ARG A 68 -13.99 8.30 0.70
CA ARG A 68 -15.05 8.62 1.67
C ARG A 68 -15.62 10.02 1.57
N ARG A 69 -15.21 10.79 0.56
CA ARG A 69 -15.77 12.13 0.32
C ARG A 69 -17.17 12.09 -0.31
N ASP A 70 -17.68 10.90 -0.60
CA ASP A 70 -19.10 10.64 -0.81
C ASP A 70 -19.87 10.77 0.53
N ALA A 71 -20.39 11.98 0.79
CA ALA A 71 -21.05 12.40 2.02
C ALA A 71 -22.29 11.58 2.47
N TYR A 72 -22.68 10.53 1.72
CA TYR A 72 -23.99 9.87 1.87
C TYR A 72 -23.96 8.41 2.37
N LYS A 73 -22.80 7.80 2.69
CA LYS A 73 -22.78 6.38 3.11
C LYS A 73 -22.14 6.09 4.48
N ARG A 74 -23.06 5.89 5.43
CA ARG A 74 -23.09 5.10 6.69
C ARG A 74 -22.08 5.44 7.82
N PRO A 75 -22.58 5.86 9.00
CA PRO A 75 -21.78 5.97 10.21
C PRO A 75 -21.51 4.58 10.82
N GLY A 76 -20.26 4.32 11.23
CA GLY A 76 -19.94 3.22 12.16
C GLY A 76 -18.73 2.37 11.80
N GLU A 77 -18.50 2.02 10.53
CA GLU A 77 -17.44 1.08 10.15
C GLU A 77 -16.36 1.73 9.28
N GLY A 78 -15.13 1.79 9.81
CA GLY A 78 -13.88 2.09 9.08
C GLY A 78 -13.12 3.34 9.57
N GLN A 79 -13.18 3.67 10.86
CA GLN A 79 -12.64 4.90 11.46
C GLN A 79 -11.24 5.36 10.96
N GLY A 80 -10.36 4.47 10.51
CA GLY A 80 -9.05 4.85 9.94
C GLY A 80 -9.10 5.82 8.74
N TYR A 81 -10.10 5.69 7.85
CA TYR A 81 -10.26 6.61 6.70
C TYR A 81 -11.01 7.91 7.06
N ASN A 82 -11.68 7.97 8.23
CA ASN A 82 -12.39 9.19 8.68
C ASN A 82 -11.44 10.27 9.22
N VAL A 83 -10.19 9.91 9.50
CA VAL A 83 -9.15 10.84 10.00
C VAL A 83 -8.26 11.34 8.86
N GLN A 84 -8.55 10.98 7.61
CA GLN A 84 -7.80 11.46 6.45
C GLN A 84 -8.16 12.92 6.19
N LYS A 85 -7.23 13.81 6.58
CA LYS A 85 -7.26 15.22 6.21
C LYS A 85 -6.64 15.39 4.83
N ALA A 86 -7.22 16.25 4.00
CA ALA A 86 -6.64 16.61 2.70
C ALA A 86 -5.19 17.13 2.84
N GLU A 87 -4.89 17.81 3.94
CA GLU A 87 -3.54 18.26 4.31
C GLU A 87 -2.51 17.14 4.43
N ALA A 88 -2.96 15.90 4.67
CA ALA A 88 -2.09 14.72 4.74
C ALA A 88 -1.95 14.01 3.39
N ASP A 89 -2.64 14.45 2.33
CA ASP A 89 -2.46 13.90 1.00
C ASP A 89 -1.16 14.45 0.38
N MET A 90 -0.33 13.54 -0.12
CA MET A 90 0.98 13.86 -0.68
C MET A 90 1.08 13.26 -2.09
N VAL A 91 1.82 13.96 -2.95
CA VAL A 91 2.29 13.44 -4.24
C VAL A 91 3.78 13.22 -4.15
N TYR A 92 4.19 11.97 -4.38
CA TYR A 92 5.58 11.57 -4.47
C TYR A 92 5.96 11.47 -5.94
N THR A 93 6.96 12.25 -6.35
CA THR A 93 7.46 12.28 -7.73
C THR A 93 8.75 11.50 -7.82
N PHE A 94 8.84 10.63 -8.81
CA PHE A 94 10.03 9.83 -9.10
C PHE A 94 10.42 9.95 -10.56
N GLU A 95 11.71 9.86 -10.82
CA GLU A 95 12.30 9.81 -12.16
C GLU A 95 12.90 8.42 -12.39
N TYR A 96 12.56 7.79 -13.52
CA TYR A 96 13.13 6.50 -13.88
C TYR A 96 14.55 6.67 -14.43
N ARG A 97 15.56 6.15 -13.71
CA ARG A 97 16.96 6.17 -14.13
C ARG A 97 17.50 4.75 -14.28
N PRO A 98 17.20 4.05 -15.39
CA PRO A 98 17.66 2.68 -15.59
C PRO A 98 19.19 2.62 -15.60
N SER A 99 19.76 1.70 -14.83
CA SER A 99 21.22 1.47 -14.84
C SER A 99 21.68 0.58 -15.99
N GLY A 100 20.74 0.00 -16.75
CA GLY A 100 21.00 -1.04 -17.76
C GLY A 100 21.17 -2.44 -17.17
N ASN A 101 21.20 -2.58 -15.84
CA ASN A 101 21.37 -3.87 -15.19
C ASN A 101 20.08 -4.70 -15.16
N VAL A 102 20.25 -6.02 -15.30
CA VAL A 102 19.16 -6.96 -15.00
C VAL A 102 19.00 -7.05 -13.49
N LEU A 103 17.99 -6.36 -12.97
CA LEU A 103 17.65 -6.45 -11.55
C LEU A 103 17.26 -7.88 -11.17
N PRO A 104 17.63 -8.35 -9.96
CA PRO A 104 17.30 -9.70 -9.51
C PRO A 104 15.79 -9.94 -9.53
N ARG A 105 15.40 -11.20 -9.74
CA ARG A 105 13.98 -11.60 -9.62
C ARG A 105 13.48 -11.23 -8.24
N GLN A 106 12.29 -10.63 -8.18
CA GLN A 106 11.70 -10.29 -6.89
C GLN A 106 11.39 -11.56 -6.10
N LYS A 107 11.88 -11.62 -4.87
CA LYS A 107 11.49 -12.67 -3.93
C LYS A 107 10.05 -12.42 -3.52
N LEU A 108 9.12 -13.11 -4.19
CA LEU A 108 7.73 -13.15 -3.77
C LEU A 108 7.69 -13.76 -2.37
N ARG A 109 7.20 -12.98 -1.40
CA ARG A 109 6.89 -13.54 -0.09
C ARG A 109 5.58 -14.27 -0.22
N LEU A 110 5.62 -15.57 0.02
CA LEU A 110 4.42 -16.37 0.11
C LEU A 110 3.51 -15.79 1.22
N PRO A 111 2.20 -16.03 1.10
CA PRO A 111 1.26 -15.75 2.16
C PRO A 111 1.78 -16.13 3.55
N PRO A 112 1.52 -15.31 4.58
CA PRO A 112 1.92 -15.65 5.93
C PRO A 112 1.19 -16.92 6.38
N THR A 113 1.92 -17.86 6.95
CA THR A 113 1.32 -19.04 7.57
C THR A 113 0.56 -18.64 8.84
N PHE A 114 -0.34 -19.50 9.30
CA PHE A 114 -0.98 -19.31 10.61
C PHE A 114 0.03 -19.06 11.74
N LYS A 115 1.15 -19.81 11.76
CA LYS A 115 2.23 -19.62 12.74
C LYS A 115 2.87 -18.23 12.63
N THR A 116 3.07 -17.74 11.40
CA THR A 116 3.61 -16.40 11.14
C THR A 116 2.67 -15.30 11.67
N ILE A 117 1.37 -15.43 11.41
CA ILE A 117 0.37 -14.48 11.92
C ILE A 117 0.34 -14.51 13.46
N GLN A 118 0.30 -15.70 14.05
CA GLN A 118 0.27 -15.86 15.50
C GLN A 118 1.53 -15.28 16.17
N ALA A 119 2.69 -15.34 15.52
CA ALA A 119 3.94 -14.79 16.05
C ALA A 119 4.09 -13.26 15.88
N CYS A 120 3.17 -12.58 15.18
CA CYS A 120 3.30 -11.16 14.86
C CYS A 120 3.21 -10.26 16.11
N PRO A 121 4.28 -9.55 16.53
CA PRO A 121 4.25 -8.76 17.76
C PRO A 121 3.44 -7.46 17.63
N ASP A 122 3.10 -7.05 16.42
CA ASP A 122 2.58 -5.73 16.12
C ASP A 122 1.05 -5.66 16.01
N GLY A 123 0.53 -4.42 16.06
CA GLY A 123 -0.84 -4.09 15.72
C GLY A 123 -1.85 -4.71 16.69
N PRO A 124 -2.90 -5.41 16.22
CA PRO A 124 -3.94 -5.93 17.10
C PRO A 124 -3.44 -7.03 18.05
N PHE A 125 -2.21 -7.53 17.86
CA PHE A 125 -1.58 -8.54 18.69
C PHE A 125 -0.75 -8.00 19.86
N GLN A 126 -0.50 -6.68 19.92
CA GLN A 126 0.51 -6.09 20.82
C GLN A 126 0.22 -6.33 22.31
N ASN A 127 -1.06 -6.46 22.69
CA ASN A 127 -1.50 -6.69 24.07
C ASN A 127 -2.22 -8.05 24.26
N LEU A 128 -2.12 -8.95 23.28
CA LEU A 128 -2.81 -10.25 23.31
C LEU A 128 -1.83 -11.39 23.59
N HIS A 129 -2.19 -12.22 24.57
CA HIS A 129 -1.43 -13.41 24.97
C HIS A 129 -2.32 -14.66 24.93
N GLY A 130 -1.68 -15.83 24.95
CA GLY A 130 -2.34 -17.13 25.09
C GLY A 130 -3.46 -17.40 24.09
N GLU A 131 -4.62 -17.78 24.60
CA GLU A 131 -5.77 -18.23 23.81
C GLU A 131 -6.41 -17.10 22.97
N ALA A 132 -6.52 -15.89 23.53
CA ALA A 132 -7.05 -14.73 22.82
C ALA A 132 -6.23 -14.40 21.57
N ARG A 133 -4.91 -14.48 21.68
CA ARG A 133 -3.98 -14.33 20.56
C ARG A 133 -4.20 -15.40 19.49
N ARG A 134 -4.36 -16.66 19.91
CA ARG A 134 -4.58 -17.80 19.01
C ARG A 134 -5.92 -17.67 18.25
N LYS A 135 -6.97 -17.21 18.94
CA LYS A 135 -8.29 -16.97 18.35
C LYS A 135 -8.22 -15.88 17.27
N LEU A 136 -7.63 -14.73 17.58
CA LEU A 136 -7.46 -13.64 16.60
C LEU A 136 -6.61 -14.08 15.41
N ALA A 137 -5.51 -14.83 15.64
CA ALA A 137 -4.70 -15.36 14.55
C ALA A 137 -5.49 -16.30 13.64
N LYS A 138 -6.43 -17.09 14.20
CA LYS A 138 -7.26 -18.02 13.43
C LYS A 138 -8.28 -17.29 12.59
N GLU A 139 -8.90 -16.26 13.16
CA GLU A 139 -9.83 -15.37 12.44
C GLU A 139 -9.12 -14.65 11.30
N LEU A 140 -7.97 -14.03 11.54
CA LEU A 140 -7.19 -13.33 10.50
C LEU A 140 -6.68 -14.28 9.41
N TYR A 141 -6.22 -15.48 9.78
CA TYR A 141 -5.81 -16.48 8.80
C TYR A 141 -6.98 -16.98 7.97
N HIS A 142 -8.15 -17.20 8.57
CA HIS A 142 -9.35 -17.56 7.85
C HIS A 142 -9.78 -16.47 6.87
N ARG A 143 -9.82 -15.20 7.33
CA ARG A 143 -10.09 -14.04 6.47
C ARG A 143 -9.09 -13.92 5.33
N PHE A 144 -7.81 -14.15 5.58
CA PHE A 144 -6.81 -14.17 4.53
C PHE A 144 -7.14 -15.25 3.46
N LEU A 145 -7.48 -16.47 3.89
CA LEU A 145 -7.83 -17.53 2.95
C LEU A 145 -9.11 -17.22 2.17
N THR A 146 -10.15 -16.68 2.81
CA THR A 146 -11.44 -16.42 2.15
C THR A 146 -11.45 -15.16 1.31
N GLU A 147 -10.82 -14.08 1.77
CA GLU A 147 -10.88 -12.76 1.12
C GLU A 147 -9.71 -12.50 0.16
N VAL A 148 -8.54 -13.13 0.39
CA VAL A 148 -7.29 -12.80 -0.32
C VAL A 148 -6.71 -13.95 -1.14
N SER A 149 -6.87 -15.20 -0.73
CA SER A 149 -6.28 -16.33 -1.48
C SER A 149 -6.93 -16.59 -2.84
N GLY A 150 -8.13 -16.04 -3.08
CA GLY A 150 -8.82 -16.09 -4.37
C GLY A 150 -8.32 -15.05 -5.39
N THR A 151 -7.61 -14.01 -4.96
CA THR A 151 -7.05 -12.97 -5.84
C THR A 151 -5.67 -13.39 -6.32
N HIS A 152 -5.63 -14.30 -7.30
CA HIS A 152 -4.44 -14.52 -8.11
C HIS A 152 -4.23 -13.25 -8.96
N VAL A 153 -3.37 -12.34 -8.49
CA VAL A 153 -2.81 -11.29 -9.35
C VAL A 153 -1.73 -11.97 -10.19
N GLY A 154 -2.15 -12.49 -11.35
CA GLY A 154 -1.26 -12.96 -12.41
C GLY A 154 -0.57 -11.81 -13.12
#